data_AF-A0A397SWX7-F1
#
_entry.id   AF-A0A397SWX7-F1
#
_cell.length_a   1.000
_cell.length_b   1.000
_cell.length_c   1.000
_cell.angle_alpha   90.00
_cell.angle_beta   90.00
_cell.angle_gamma   90.00
#
_symmetry.space_group_name_H-M   'P 1'
#
loop_
_entity.id
_entity.type
_entity.pdbx_description
1 polymer ?
#
loop_
_entity_poly.entity_id
_entity_poly.type
_entity_poly.pdbx_seq_one_letter_code
_entity_poly.pdbx_strand_id
1 'polypeptide(L)'
;MKSIMNEIISCHNLQELVFEDCVNLTNDTLSFLRNSNFKSLKKFTFRNCSGKNIYSSSSHNSLATIIRNSKNVLEEVRFGRKLKWFIRKIYDVGNIIMEELIKCENLKVIECCVLVNIVEEFLEMIQSLKTLEKIIISIDCELSDNEIFWKRFANALNENRHSLNELSICIGGGITMGVSTCENELWIEMFEWFF
;
A
#
# COMPACT_ATOMS: atom_id res chain seq x y z
N MET A 1 -2.81 31.41 5.71
CA MET A 1 -3.60 30.36 6.39
C MET A 1 -2.60 29.31 6.87
N LYS A 2 -2.48 29.06 8.18
CA LYS A 2 -1.59 28.00 8.69
C LYS A 2 -2.26 26.67 8.36
N SER A 3 -1.68 25.93 7.41
CA SER A 3 -2.12 24.56 7.14
C SER A 3 -1.54 23.65 8.21
N ILE A 4 -2.34 22.75 8.78
CA ILE A 4 -1.86 21.69 9.69
C ILE A 4 -0.70 20.90 9.06
N MET A 5 -0.69 20.76 7.74
CA MET A 5 0.39 20.09 7.01
C MET A 5 1.74 20.78 7.18
N ASN A 6 1.78 22.11 7.29
CA ASN A 6 3.02 22.86 7.52
C ASN A 6 3.60 22.59 8.91
N GLU A 7 2.75 22.31 9.89
CA GLU A 7 3.21 21.93 11.23
C GLU A 7 3.68 20.47 11.22
N ILE A 8 2.92 19.57 10.58
CA ILE A 8 3.28 18.16 10.47
C ILE A 8 4.66 17.97 9.82
N ILE A 9 4.99 18.67 8.73
CA ILE A 9 6.31 18.52 8.07
C ILE A 9 7.50 18.90 8.95
N SER A 10 7.28 19.70 9.99
CA SER A 10 8.33 20.11 10.94
C SER A 10 8.57 19.09 12.06
N CYS A 11 7.73 18.06 12.17
CA CYS A 11 7.83 17.02 13.19
C CYS A 11 8.96 16.02 12.87
N HIS A 12 10.19 16.34 13.27
CA HIS A 12 11.38 15.49 13.01
C HIS A 12 11.37 14.13 13.73
N ASN A 13 10.63 14.03 14.84
CA ASN A 13 10.51 12.82 15.65
C ASN A 13 9.20 12.06 15.39
N LEU A 14 8.46 12.41 14.34
CA LEU A 14 7.22 11.72 13.98
C LEU A 14 7.54 10.27 13.62
N GLN A 15 6.99 9.32 14.39
CA GLN A 15 7.18 7.88 14.17
C GLN A 15 6.02 7.23 13.41
N GLU A 16 4.84 7.84 13.48
CA GLU A 16 3.63 7.33 12.87
C GLU A 16 2.83 8.47 12.25
N LEU A 17 2.40 8.28 11.00
CA LEU A 17 1.57 9.20 10.26
C LEU A 17 0.38 8.44 9.68
N VAL A 18 -0.82 8.84 10.08
CA VAL A 18 -2.07 8.18 9.69
C VAL A 18 -3.00 9.16 9.02
N PHE A 19 -3.42 8.81 7.81
CA PHE A 19 -4.58 9.36 7.11
C PHE A 19 -5.62 8.25 7.04
N GLU A 20 -6.70 8.37 7.80
CA GLU A 20 -7.79 7.40 7.80
C GLU A 20 -9.11 8.15 7.69
N ASP A 21 -10.01 7.66 6.83
CA ASP A 21 -11.33 8.25 6.58
C ASP A 21 -11.29 9.74 6.19
N CYS A 22 -10.17 10.21 5.63
CA CYS A 22 -10.00 11.61 5.25
C CYS A 22 -10.71 11.89 3.92
N VAL A 23 -11.70 12.78 3.94
CA VAL A 23 -12.42 13.22 2.74
C VAL A 23 -11.87 14.57 2.23
N ASN A 24 -12.02 14.80 0.92
CA ASN A 24 -11.58 16.02 0.24
C ASN A 24 -10.07 16.33 0.32
N LEU A 25 -9.21 15.32 0.47
CA LEU A 25 -7.77 15.49 0.25
C LEU A 25 -7.51 15.90 -1.20
N THR A 26 -6.65 16.88 -1.42
CA THR A 26 -6.24 17.31 -2.76
C THR A 26 -4.74 17.17 -2.91
N ASN A 27 -4.24 17.15 -4.16
CA ASN A 27 -2.81 17.25 -4.41
C ASN A 27 -2.21 18.47 -3.70
N ASP A 28 -2.91 19.61 -3.69
CA ASP A 28 -2.44 20.82 -3.01
C ASP A 28 -2.29 20.60 -1.51
N THR A 29 -3.26 19.91 -0.89
CA THR A 29 -3.20 19.56 0.55
C THR A 29 -2.01 18.65 0.85
N LEU A 30 -1.73 17.66 0.00
CA LEU A 30 -0.63 16.73 0.22
C LEU A 30 0.72 17.24 -0.34
N SER A 31 0.72 18.29 -1.16
CA SER A 31 1.93 18.80 -1.80
C SER A 31 2.95 19.30 -0.78
N PHE A 32 2.47 19.82 0.35
CA PHE A 32 3.30 20.23 1.48
C PHE A 32 4.14 19.07 2.02
N LEU A 33 3.59 17.84 2.04
CA LEU A 33 4.28 16.65 2.53
C LEU A 33 5.48 16.25 1.66
N ARG A 34 5.60 16.78 0.43
CA ARG A 34 6.79 16.56 -0.42
C ARG A 34 8.07 17.12 0.21
N ASN A 35 7.92 18.14 1.06
CA ASN A 35 9.02 18.77 1.78
C ASN A 35 9.25 18.15 3.16
N SER A 36 8.56 17.05 3.49
CA SER A 36 8.75 16.36 4.77
C SER A 36 10.15 15.76 4.87
N ASN A 37 10.73 15.76 6.07
CA ASN A 37 12.00 15.12 6.37
C ASN A 37 11.82 14.14 7.53
N PHE A 38 10.87 13.21 7.36
CA PHE A 38 10.45 12.28 8.40
C PHE A 38 11.46 11.15 8.61
N LYS A 39 12.65 11.50 9.12
CA LYS A 39 13.75 10.55 9.36
C LYS A 39 13.46 9.51 10.47
N SER A 40 12.35 9.68 11.19
CA SER A 40 11.94 8.77 12.28
C SER A 40 10.65 8.01 11.96
N LEU A 41 10.05 8.19 10.78
CA LEU A 41 8.74 7.64 10.44
C LEU A 41 8.82 6.15 10.15
N LYS A 42 8.42 5.36 11.14
CA LYS A 42 8.37 3.90 11.09
C LYS A 42 7.05 3.40 10.47
N LYS A 43 5.95 4.14 10.66
CA LYS A 43 4.61 3.70 10.25
C LYS A 43 3.89 4.73 9.41
N PHE A 44 3.41 4.32 8.25
CA PHE A 44 2.61 5.18 7.37
C PHE A 44 1.30 4.49 6.95
N THR A 45 0.18 5.09 7.34
CA THR A 45 -1.16 4.60 6.98
C THR A 45 -1.90 5.64 6.16
N PHE A 46 -2.48 5.21 5.05
CA PHE A 46 -3.32 6.00 4.15
C PHE A 46 -4.51 5.16 3.71
N ARG A 47 -5.61 5.19 4.46
CA ARG A 47 -6.79 4.31 4.29
C ARG A 47 -8.06 5.10 4.08
N ASN A 48 -8.93 4.61 3.19
CA ASN A 48 -10.27 5.14 2.95
C ASN A 48 -10.31 6.67 2.70
N CYS A 49 -9.27 7.19 2.02
CA CYS A 49 -9.05 8.62 1.83
C CYS A 49 -9.48 9.09 0.43
N SER A 50 -10.35 10.12 0.33
CA SER A 50 -10.85 10.68 -0.95
C SER A 50 -10.54 12.12 -1.23
N GLY A 51 -10.56 12.44 -2.53
CA GLY A 51 -10.59 13.79 -3.06
C GLY A 51 -9.98 13.90 -4.46
N LYS A 52 -9.86 15.14 -4.94
CA LYS A 52 -9.51 15.42 -6.35
C LYS A 52 -8.01 15.39 -6.56
N ASN A 53 -7.56 14.63 -7.57
CA ASN A 53 -6.17 14.59 -8.03
C ASN A 53 -5.12 14.25 -6.96
N ILE A 54 -5.50 13.61 -5.84
CA ILE A 54 -4.57 13.10 -4.81
C ILE A 54 -3.44 12.28 -5.45
N TYR A 55 -3.75 11.65 -6.57
CA TYR A 55 -2.93 10.68 -7.27
C TYR A 55 -2.44 11.29 -8.57
N SER A 56 -1.25 11.88 -8.52
CA SER A 56 -0.53 12.29 -9.72
C SER A 56 0.37 11.14 -10.14
N SER A 57 0.27 10.71 -11.40
CA SER A 57 1.19 9.77 -12.06
C SER A 57 2.59 10.36 -12.31
N SER A 58 2.91 11.49 -11.68
CA SER A 58 4.25 12.06 -11.70
C SER A 58 5.14 11.44 -10.63
N SER A 59 6.45 11.41 -10.90
CA SER A 59 7.50 11.08 -9.92
C SER A 59 7.49 11.97 -8.66
N HIS A 60 6.74 13.07 -8.70
CA HIS A 60 6.49 13.99 -7.58
C HIS A 60 5.24 13.63 -6.77
N ASN A 61 4.75 12.39 -6.84
CA ASN A 61 3.65 11.94 -5.98
C ASN A 61 4.00 12.15 -4.49
N SER A 62 3.09 12.77 -3.73
CA SER A 62 3.33 13.10 -2.33
C SER A 62 3.48 11.86 -1.44
N LEU A 63 2.72 10.80 -1.69
CA LEU A 63 2.81 9.55 -0.93
C LEU A 63 4.14 8.85 -1.22
N ALA A 64 4.54 8.77 -2.49
CA ALA A 64 5.84 8.24 -2.89
C ALA A 64 7.00 9.03 -2.25
N THR A 65 6.85 10.35 -2.13
CA THR A 65 7.88 11.20 -1.50
C THR A 65 8.01 10.93 0.00
N ILE A 66 6.89 10.70 0.71
CA ILE A 66 6.92 10.32 2.13
C ILE A 66 7.67 8.99 2.32
N ILE A 67 7.35 7.99 1.49
CA ILE A 67 8.03 6.68 1.51
C ILE A 67 9.52 6.88 1.23
N ARG A 68 9.88 7.57 0.15
CA ARG A 68 11.26 7.83 -0.23
C ARG A 68 12.08 8.50 0.88
N ASN A 69 11.49 9.49 1.56
CA ASN A 69 12.17 10.24 2.61
C ASN A 69 12.31 9.43 3.91
N SER A 70 11.52 8.37 4.07
CA SER A 70 11.48 7.52 5.27
C SER A 70 12.08 6.13 5.03
N LYS A 71 12.50 5.80 3.81
CA LYS A 71 12.87 4.44 3.37
C LYS A 71 13.88 3.70 4.27
N ASN A 72 14.78 4.44 4.93
CA ASN A 72 15.80 3.84 5.80
C ASN A 72 15.25 3.44 7.17
N VAL A 73 14.05 3.88 7.55
CA VAL A 73 13.44 3.65 8.88
C VAL A 73 12.02 3.12 8.81
N LEU A 74 11.39 3.12 7.63
CA LEU A 74 10.01 2.72 7.43
C LEU A 74 9.87 1.21 7.61
N GLU A 75 8.99 0.82 8.53
CA GLU A 75 8.74 -0.56 8.93
C GLU A 75 7.33 -1.02 8.52
N GLU A 76 6.37 -0.10 8.38
CA GLU A 76 4.97 -0.44 8.14
C GLU A 76 4.31 0.55 7.18
N VAL A 77 3.72 0.05 6.10
CA VAL A 77 2.94 0.83 5.15
C VAL A 77 1.57 0.21 4.91
N ARG A 78 0.52 1.03 5.00
CA ARG A 78 -0.86 0.57 4.84
C ARG A 78 -1.68 1.50 3.97
N PHE A 79 -2.02 1.05 2.77
CA PHE A 79 -2.88 1.79 1.82
C PHE A 79 -4.36 1.39 1.88
N GLY A 80 -4.70 0.40 2.71
CA GLY A 80 -6.06 -0.10 2.82
C GLY A 80 -6.43 -1.14 1.76
N ARG A 81 -7.67 -1.65 1.92
CA ARG A 81 -8.13 -2.91 1.34
C ARG A 81 -9.39 -2.77 0.46
N LYS A 82 -10.01 -1.58 0.41
CA LYS A 82 -11.33 -1.42 -0.21
C LYS A 82 -11.25 -1.20 -1.72
N LEU A 83 -11.68 -2.23 -2.46
CA LEU A 83 -11.93 -2.29 -3.91
C LEU A 83 -13.02 -1.31 -4.42
N LYS A 84 -13.85 -0.79 -3.52
CA LYS A 84 -15.01 0.02 -3.86
C LYS A 84 -14.63 1.48 -4.13
N TRP A 85 -14.68 1.89 -5.40
CA TRP A 85 -14.64 3.27 -5.93
C TRP A 85 -13.32 4.05 -5.86
N PHE A 86 -12.39 3.67 -4.99
CA PHE A 86 -11.07 4.30 -4.86
C PHE A 86 -10.02 3.82 -5.85
N ILE A 87 -10.26 2.63 -6.40
CA ILE A 87 -9.21 1.76 -6.92
C ILE A 87 -8.66 2.16 -8.28
N ARG A 88 -9.38 2.94 -9.08
CA ARG A 88 -8.73 3.50 -10.28
C ARG A 88 -7.69 4.55 -9.89
N LYS A 89 -8.01 5.48 -9.00
CA LYS A 89 -7.15 6.65 -8.83
C LYS A 89 -5.93 6.43 -7.94
N ILE A 90 -6.02 5.67 -6.83
CA ILE A 90 -4.84 5.39 -5.98
C ILE A 90 -3.83 4.50 -6.71
N TYR A 91 -4.33 3.55 -7.49
CA TYR A 91 -3.49 2.52 -8.11
C TYR A 91 -3.05 2.88 -9.53
N ASP A 92 -3.56 3.98 -10.10
CA ASP A 92 -2.90 4.68 -11.23
C ASP A 92 -1.46 5.09 -10.89
N VAL A 93 -1.13 5.25 -9.59
CA VAL A 93 0.23 5.54 -9.11
C VAL A 93 0.89 4.34 -8.43
N GLY A 94 0.26 3.16 -8.51
CA GLY A 94 0.71 1.96 -7.80
C GLY A 94 2.16 1.60 -8.14
N ASN A 95 2.55 1.68 -9.41
CA ASN A 95 3.91 1.36 -9.87
C ASN A 95 4.93 2.30 -9.20
N ILE A 96 4.65 3.62 -9.16
CA ILE A 96 5.53 4.62 -8.51
C ILE A 96 5.66 4.34 -7.00
N ILE A 97 4.57 3.93 -6.35
CA ILE A 97 4.58 3.60 -4.92
C ILE A 97 5.40 2.32 -4.68
N MET A 98 5.19 1.28 -5.47
CA MET A 98 5.94 0.02 -5.37
C MET A 98 7.44 0.23 -5.62
N GLU A 99 7.81 1.05 -6.61
CA GLU A 99 9.20 1.45 -6.89
C GLU A 99 9.90 2.12 -5.71
N GLU A 100 9.17 2.80 -4.81
CA GLU A 100 9.76 3.36 -3.59
C GLU A 100 9.71 2.37 -2.42
N LEU A 101 8.68 1.53 -2.33
CA LEU A 101 8.56 0.51 -1.28
C LEU A 101 9.66 -0.55 -1.38
N ILE A 102 10.01 -1.00 -2.60
CA ILE A 102 11.09 -1.97 -2.81
C ILE A 102 12.45 -1.50 -2.27
N LYS A 103 12.63 -0.18 -2.10
CA LYS A 103 13.85 0.44 -1.54
C LYS A 103 13.82 0.55 -0.01
N CYS A 104 12.74 0.13 0.64
CA CYS A 104 12.56 0.20 2.09
C CYS A 104 13.04 -1.10 2.74
N GLU A 105 14.34 -1.25 2.94
CA GLU A 105 14.98 -2.49 3.42
C GLU A 105 14.48 -2.95 4.80
N ASN A 106 13.92 -2.05 5.60
CA ASN A 106 13.37 -2.33 6.94
C ASN A 106 11.86 -2.61 6.95
N LEU A 107 11.21 -2.68 5.78
CA LEU A 107 9.77 -2.84 5.70
C LEU A 107 9.34 -4.24 6.16
N LYS A 108 8.55 -4.29 7.24
CA LYS A 108 8.02 -5.50 7.87
C LYS A 108 6.56 -5.74 7.52
N VAL A 109 5.77 -4.68 7.35
CA VAL A 109 4.32 -4.79 7.18
C VAL A 109 3.89 -4.03 5.93
N ILE A 110 3.15 -4.71 5.06
CA ILE A 110 2.48 -4.09 3.91
C ILE A 110 1.00 -4.45 3.90
N GLU A 111 0.15 -3.43 3.70
CA GLU A 111 -1.27 -3.59 3.41
C GLU A 111 -1.63 -2.82 2.14
N CYS A 112 -2.07 -3.53 1.09
CA CYS A 112 -2.42 -2.92 -0.19
C CYS A 112 -3.49 -3.71 -0.96
N CYS A 113 -3.97 -3.15 -2.06
CA CYS A 113 -4.76 -3.88 -3.04
C CYS A 113 -3.88 -4.21 -4.24
N VAL A 114 -3.95 -5.44 -4.74
CA VAL A 114 -3.22 -5.90 -5.92
C VAL A 114 -4.16 -5.89 -7.11
N LEU A 115 -3.82 -5.06 -8.10
CA LEU A 115 -4.51 -4.95 -9.38
C LEU A 115 -3.62 -5.51 -10.49
N VAL A 116 -4.23 -5.88 -11.63
CA VAL A 116 -3.53 -6.43 -12.80
C VAL A 116 -2.34 -5.56 -13.23
N ASN A 117 -2.47 -4.23 -13.17
CA ASN A 117 -1.45 -3.30 -13.65
C ASN A 117 -0.23 -3.12 -12.72
N ILE A 118 -0.26 -3.68 -11.51
CA ILE A 118 0.83 -3.56 -10.53
C ILE A 118 1.41 -4.92 -10.12
N VAL A 119 0.96 -6.01 -10.75
CA VAL A 119 1.33 -7.38 -10.35
C VAL A 119 2.84 -7.58 -10.38
N GLU A 120 3.51 -7.10 -11.43
CA GLU A 120 4.95 -7.31 -11.61
C GLU A 120 5.75 -6.63 -10.50
N GLU A 121 5.49 -5.34 -10.27
CA GLU A 121 6.17 -4.54 -9.25
C GLU A 121 5.86 -5.06 -7.84
N PHE A 122 4.63 -5.52 -7.61
CA PHE A 122 4.24 -6.13 -6.33
C PHE A 122 5.00 -7.44 -6.06
N LEU A 123 5.11 -8.32 -7.05
CA LEU A 123 5.82 -9.58 -6.91
C LEU A 123 7.33 -9.35 -6.72
N GLU A 124 7.92 -8.41 -7.46
CA GLU A 124 9.33 -8.02 -7.32
C GLU A 124 9.62 -7.44 -5.93
N MET A 125 8.72 -6.59 -5.42
CA MET A 125 8.82 -6.03 -4.08
C MET A 125 8.82 -7.14 -3.02
N ILE A 126 7.90 -8.10 -3.11
CA ILE A 126 7.87 -9.24 -2.20
C ILE A 126 9.18 -10.02 -2.29
N GLN A 127 9.65 -10.36 -3.49
CA GLN A 127 10.89 -11.14 -3.65
C GLN A 127 12.11 -10.43 -3.06
N SER A 128 12.15 -9.10 -3.11
CA SER A 128 13.29 -8.30 -2.68
C SER A 128 13.32 -8.03 -1.18
N LEU A 129 12.16 -7.85 -0.55
CA LEU A 129 12.04 -7.42 0.85
C LEU A 129 12.01 -8.60 1.82
N LYS A 130 13.19 -9.13 2.14
CA LYS A 130 13.40 -10.28 3.06
C LYS A 130 12.92 -10.04 4.50
N THR A 131 12.66 -8.78 4.87
CA THR A 131 12.24 -8.36 6.20
C THR A 131 10.73 -8.38 6.41
N LEU A 132 9.94 -8.72 5.38
CA LEU A 132 8.47 -8.76 5.47
C LEU A 132 7.99 -9.83 6.45
N GLU A 133 7.35 -9.37 7.52
CA GLU A 133 6.74 -10.18 8.58
C GLU A 133 5.23 -10.35 8.37
N LYS A 134 4.57 -9.38 7.73
CA LYS A 134 3.12 -9.35 7.55
C LYS A 134 2.72 -8.78 6.18
N ILE A 135 1.94 -9.54 5.44
CA ILE A 135 1.40 -9.15 4.13
C ILE A 135 -0.13 -9.22 4.20
N ILE A 136 -0.79 -8.09 4.00
CA ILE A 136 -2.25 -8.00 3.90
C ILE A 136 -2.60 -7.52 2.49
N ILE A 137 -3.29 -8.34 1.71
CA ILE A 137 -3.71 -7.97 0.37
C ILE A 137 -5.21 -8.14 0.16
N SER A 138 -5.78 -7.21 -0.59
CA SER A 138 -7.02 -7.43 -1.33
C SER A 138 -6.70 -7.64 -2.79
N ILE A 139 -7.39 -8.55 -3.46
CA ILE A 139 -7.11 -8.89 -4.86
C ILE A 139 -8.32 -8.55 -5.72
N ASP A 140 -8.06 -7.93 -6.87
CA ASP A 140 -9.10 -7.61 -7.85
C ASP A 140 -9.73 -8.88 -8.46
N CYS A 141 -10.98 -8.76 -8.91
CA CYS A 141 -11.70 -9.88 -9.51
C CYS A 141 -11.02 -10.45 -10.76
N GLU A 142 -10.23 -9.66 -11.50
CA GLU A 142 -9.50 -10.18 -12.67
C GLU A 142 -8.34 -11.11 -12.28
N LEU A 143 -7.88 -11.04 -11.03
CA LEU A 143 -6.79 -11.86 -10.50
C LEU A 143 -7.29 -13.03 -9.65
N SER A 144 -8.54 -13.01 -9.17
CA SER A 144 -9.05 -14.00 -8.21
C SER A 144 -8.96 -15.43 -8.71
N ASP A 145 -9.26 -15.66 -10.00
CA ASP A 145 -9.24 -16.99 -10.63
C ASP A 145 -7.99 -17.22 -11.50
N ASN A 146 -6.98 -16.35 -11.39
CA ASN A 146 -5.78 -16.42 -12.22
C ASN A 146 -4.72 -17.35 -11.60
N GLU A 147 -4.72 -18.61 -12.02
CA GLU A 147 -3.78 -19.64 -11.54
C GLU A 147 -2.30 -19.24 -11.71
N ILE A 148 -1.96 -18.56 -12.81
CA ILE A 148 -0.57 -18.13 -13.08
C ILE A 148 -0.13 -17.09 -12.05
N PHE A 149 -0.99 -16.11 -11.77
CA PHE A 149 -0.75 -15.13 -10.72
C PHE A 149 -0.52 -15.81 -9.37
N TRP A 150 -1.41 -16.73 -8.97
CA TRP A 150 -1.30 -17.42 -7.68
C TRP A 150 -0.02 -18.25 -7.54
N LYS A 151 0.41 -18.96 -8.58
CA LYS A 151 1.69 -19.68 -8.59
C LYS A 151 2.88 -18.75 -8.42
N ARG A 152 2.87 -17.61 -9.13
CA ARG A 152 3.94 -16.61 -9.04
C ARG A 152 3.96 -15.92 -7.68
N PHE A 153 2.80 -15.59 -7.13
CA PHE A 153 2.67 -15.04 -5.78
C PHE A 153 3.19 -16.02 -4.71
N ALA A 154 2.80 -17.29 -4.78
CA ALA A 154 3.32 -18.32 -3.88
C ALA A 154 4.85 -18.45 -3.97
N ASN A 155 5.41 -18.45 -5.18
CA ASN A 155 6.86 -18.48 -5.39
C ASN A 155 7.56 -17.23 -4.83
N ALA A 156 6.97 -16.05 -5.01
CA ALA A 156 7.49 -14.81 -4.46
C ALA A 156 7.53 -14.84 -2.92
N LEU A 157 6.49 -15.38 -2.27
CA LEU A 157 6.44 -15.48 -0.82
C LEU A 157 7.49 -16.44 -0.24
N ASN A 158 7.92 -17.45 -0.99
CA ASN A 158 8.93 -18.41 -0.54
C ASN A 158 10.27 -17.72 -0.21
N GLU A 159 10.54 -16.57 -0.81
CA GLU A 159 11.71 -15.74 -0.52
C GLU A 159 11.70 -15.13 0.88
N ASN A 160 10.52 -14.90 1.46
CA ASN A 160 10.31 -14.33 2.80
C ASN A 160 9.89 -15.38 3.83
N ARG A 161 10.03 -16.65 3.48
CA ARG A 161 9.61 -17.79 4.31
C ARG A 161 10.16 -17.73 5.73
N HIS A 162 11.36 -17.18 5.92
CA HIS A 162 12.04 -17.12 7.21
C HIS A 162 11.54 -15.99 8.14
N SER A 163 10.81 -15.02 7.61
CA SER A 163 10.38 -13.82 8.34
C SER A 163 8.85 -13.64 8.34
N LEU A 164 8.15 -14.16 7.33
CA LEU A 164 6.71 -13.99 7.18
C LEU A 164 5.93 -14.80 8.22
N ASN A 165 5.23 -14.09 9.11
CA ASN A 165 4.45 -14.65 10.20
C ASN A 165 2.94 -14.57 9.96
N GLU A 166 2.51 -13.61 9.13
CA GLU A 166 1.10 -13.37 8.86
C GLU A 166 0.85 -13.04 7.38
N LEU A 167 -0.09 -13.79 6.77
CA LEU A 167 -0.59 -13.54 5.44
C LEU A 167 -2.12 -13.46 5.49
N SER A 168 -2.67 -12.32 5.13
CA SER A 168 -4.12 -12.11 5.01
C SER A 168 -4.47 -11.75 3.57
N ILE A 169 -5.37 -12.52 2.98
CA ILE A 169 -5.80 -12.35 1.59
C ILE A 169 -7.31 -12.19 1.57
N CYS A 170 -7.77 -11.08 1.00
CA CYS A 170 -9.17 -10.83 0.68
C CYS A 170 -9.39 -11.06 -0.81
N ILE A 171 -10.21 -12.05 -1.13
CA ILE A 171 -10.64 -12.38 -2.49
C ILE A 171 -12.10 -11.99 -2.64
N GLY A 172 -12.42 -11.24 -3.69
CA GLY A 172 -13.77 -10.74 -3.95
C GLY A 172 -13.93 -9.26 -3.63
N GLY A 173 -14.90 -8.62 -4.31
CA GLY A 173 -15.14 -7.17 -4.20
C GLY A 173 -15.22 -6.39 -5.52
N GLY A 174 -15.22 -7.08 -6.68
CA GLY A 174 -15.28 -6.47 -8.02
C GLY A 174 -16.68 -6.01 -8.45
N ILE A 175 -16.72 -5.14 -9.47
CA ILE A 175 -17.96 -4.65 -10.11
C ILE A 175 -18.08 -5.32 -11.49
N THR A 176 -19.11 -6.15 -11.67
CA THR A 176 -19.61 -6.49 -13.02
C THR A 176 -20.76 -5.56 -13.35
N MET A 177 -20.61 -4.74 -14.41
CA MET A 177 -21.71 -3.93 -14.99
C MET A 177 -22.46 -3.01 -14.01
N GLY A 178 -21.75 -2.36 -13.07
CA GLY A 178 -22.35 -1.38 -12.16
C GLY A 178 -23.19 -1.98 -11.01
N VAL A 179 -23.26 -3.31 -10.91
CA VAL A 179 -23.91 -4.00 -9.79
C VAL A 179 -22.83 -4.53 -8.86
N SER A 180 -22.93 -4.23 -7.56
CA SER A 180 -22.04 -4.83 -6.57
C SER A 180 -22.42 -6.29 -6.40
N THR A 181 -21.52 -7.22 -6.76
CA THR A 181 -21.66 -8.64 -6.38
C THR A 181 -21.15 -8.89 -4.95
N CYS A 182 -21.03 -7.82 -4.15
CA CYS A 182 -20.34 -7.79 -2.86
C CYS A 182 -21.18 -8.31 -1.68
N GLU A 183 -21.76 -9.50 -1.80
CA GLU A 183 -22.34 -10.16 -0.62
C GLU A 183 -21.36 -11.13 0.05
N ASN A 184 -20.30 -11.59 -0.65
CA ASN A 184 -19.34 -12.56 -0.10
C ASN A 184 -17.89 -12.13 -0.39
N GLU A 185 -17.20 -11.55 0.60
CA GLU A 185 -15.74 -11.47 0.62
C GLU A 185 -15.19 -12.77 1.22
N LEU A 186 -14.24 -13.42 0.53
CA LEU A 186 -13.51 -14.56 1.07
C LEU A 186 -12.22 -14.06 1.71
N TRP A 187 -12.09 -14.32 3.00
CA TRP A 187 -10.85 -14.07 3.74
C TRP A 187 -10.09 -15.37 3.94
N ILE A 188 -8.84 -15.36 3.53
CA ILE A 188 -7.86 -16.39 3.82
C ILE A 188 -6.83 -15.76 4.73
N GLU A 189 -6.79 -16.20 5.98
CA GLU A 189 -5.81 -15.75 6.96
C GLU A 189 -4.93 -16.94 7.35
N MET A 190 -3.62 -16.73 7.24
CA MET A 190 -2.60 -17.69 7.62
C MET A 190 -1.73 -17.02 8.66
N PHE A 191 -1.69 -17.62 9.86
CA PHE A 191 -0.84 -17.22 10.96
C PHE A 191 0.17 -18.33 11.22
N GLU A 192 1.35 -17.97 11.70
CA GLU A 192 2.38 -18.93 12.13
C GLU A 192 2.68 -19.94 11.01
N TRP A 193 3.08 -19.45 9.84
CA TRP A 193 3.43 -20.28 8.69
C TRP A 193 4.35 -21.43 9.13
N PHE A 194 3.79 -22.65 9.10
CA PHE A 194 4.38 -23.85 9.70
C PHE A 194 5.80 -24.10 9.17
N PHE A 195 6.81 -23.76 9.98
CA PHE A 195 8.18 -24.25 9.88
C PHE A 195 8.60 -24.92 11.18
#